data_AF-A0A2G6GTW4-F1
#
_entry.id   AF-A0A2G6GTW4-F1
#
_cell.length_a   1.000
_cell.length_b   1.000
_cell.length_c   1.000
_cell.angle_alpha   90.00
_cell.angle_beta   90.00
_cell.angle_gamma   90.00
#
_symmetry.space_group_name_H-M   'P 1'
#
loop_
_entity.id
_entity.type
_entity.pdbx_description
1 polymer ?
#
loop_
_entity_poly.entity_id
_entity_poly.type
_entity_poly.pdbx_seq_one_letter_code
_entity_poly.pdbx_strand_id
1 'polypeptide(L)'
;MGLNEIVQSQGYKNFMKYLYGWGASVVLIGALFKLQHWPGAGIMLTVGMSTEAFIFFFSVFEPVHEEVDWSLVYPELAGIEGDAHSHKVSGPMEPAVLENVITSALGKANLGVAAGAGAGAGAASVQGGGSQSAFVFTEKFNEMLEKAEIGPDLFAKVGAGLGKLSDASNGIARIGDAVAATELFSKNMQRAGGAVGKFAESYEDSGAILSRTAQVLSQSLESTAATIDASGQDFSKGVQEVVAKLGANLQGAADSMSKGLAISAQELEGLNKSLAAMNSAHDSEVKSIQKRFADGEKLSASVEDMTKELLATVEESKKYGVAVRELSSNVSKLNGVYGNMLSAMGSVVDKK
;
A
#
# COMPACT_ATOMS: atom_id res chain seq x y z
N MET A 1 -20.94 27.58 -9.65
CA MET A 1 -20.70 26.19 -9.22
C MET A 1 -19.42 26.21 -8.43
N GLY A 2 -19.53 26.11 -7.11
CA GLY A 2 -18.36 26.19 -6.22
C GLY A 2 -17.51 24.93 -6.35
N LEU A 3 -16.20 25.05 -6.12
CA LEU A 3 -15.30 23.89 -6.04
C LEU A 3 -15.83 22.81 -5.06
N ASN A 4 -16.54 23.25 -4.02
CA ASN A 4 -17.16 22.38 -3.01
C ASN A 4 -18.30 21.48 -3.57
N GLU A 5 -19.09 21.95 -4.54
CA GLU A 5 -20.13 21.12 -5.19
C GLU A 5 -19.53 20.07 -6.11
N ILE A 6 -18.41 20.40 -6.76
CA ILE A 6 -17.73 19.50 -7.71
C ILE A 6 -17.11 18.32 -6.95
N VAL A 7 -16.42 18.58 -5.82
CA VAL A 7 -15.78 17.54 -4.99
C VAL A 7 -16.79 16.71 -4.17
N GLN A 8 -18.00 17.24 -3.91
CA GLN A 8 -19.07 16.48 -3.25
C GLN A 8 -19.94 15.67 -4.22
N SER A 9 -19.81 15.87 -5.52
CA SER A 9 -20.61 15.17 -6.53
C SER A 9 -20.38 13.66 -6.52
N GLN A 10 -21.44 12.88 -6.76
CA GLN A 10 -21.37 11.41 -6.84
C GLN A 10 -20.36 10.94 -7.90
N GLY A 11 -20.20 11.73 -8.97
CA GLY A 11 -19.20 11.48 -10.01
C GLY A 11 -17.75 11.61 -9.50
N TYR A 12 -17.46 12.65 -8.71
CA TYR A 12 -16.12 12.85 -8.14
C TYR A 12 -15.75 11.78 -7.12
N LYS A 13 -16.68 11.39 -6.23
CA LYS A 13 -16.47 10.30 -5.27
C LYS A 13 -16.18 8.96 -5.95
N ASN A 14 -16.90 8.65 -7.04
CA ASN A 14 -16.65 7.44 -7.81
C ASN A 14 -15.32 7.51 -8.57
N PHE A 15 -15.00 8.67 -9.14
CA PHE A 15 -13.69 8.91 -9.77
C PHE A 15 -12.53 8.71 -8.79
N MET A 16 -12.60 9.25 -7.57
CA MET A 16 -11.55 9.09 -6.55
C MET A 16 -11.35 7.63 -6.14
N LYS A 17 -12.43 6.83 -6.00
CA LYS A 17 -12.30 5.38 -5.75
C LYS A 17 -11.50 4.67 -6.84
N TYR A 18 -11.70 5.02 -8.12
CA TYR A 18 -10.91 4.45 -9.21
C TYR A 18 -9.47 4.99 -9.23
N LEU A 19 -9.27 6.28 -8.91
CA LEU A 19 -7.95 6.90 -8.81
C LEU A 19 -7.08 6.20 -7.76
N TYR A 20 -7.62 5.95 -6.56
CA TYR A 20 -6.93 5.21 -5.49
C TYR A 20 -6.59 3.78 -5.90
N GLY A 21 -7.53 3.06 -6.52
CA GLY A 21 -7.33 1.67 -6.95
C GLY A 21 -6.29 1.52 -8.08
N TRP A 22 -6.34 2.40 -9.09
CA TRP A 22 -5.36 2.39 -10.18
C TRP A 22 -3.99 2.86 -9.71
N GLY A 23 -3.94 3.87 -8.85
CA GLY A 23 -2.72 4.34 -8.20
C GLY A 23 -1.98 3.26 -7.43
N ALA A 24 -2.68 2.62 -6.50
CA ALA A 24 -2.13 1.53 -5.69
C ALA A 24 -1.57 0.40 -6.57
N SER A 25 -2.23 0.10 -7.69
CA SER A 25 -1.77 -0.92 -8.64
C SER A 25 -0.43 -0.55 -9.28
N VAL A 26 -0.26 0.70 -9.72
CA VAL A 26 1.00 1.20 -10.32
C VAL A 26 2.15 1.19 -9.29
N VAL A 27 1.87 1.56 -8.05
CA VAL A 27 2.83 1.54 -6.93
C VAL A 27 3.26 0.11 -6.60
N LEU A 28 2.32 -0.82 -6.50
CA LEU A 28 2.61 -2.23 -6.21
C LEU A 28 3.46 -2.88 -7.31
N ILE A 29 3.21 -2.54 -8.59
CA ILE A 29 4.03 -3.00 -9.71
C ILE A 29 5.46 -2.43 -9.60
N GLY A 30 5.60 -1.16 -9.24
CA GLY A 30 6.92 -0.54 -8.97
C GLY A 30 7.69 -1.21 -7.84
N ALA A 31 7.02 -1.50 -6.74
CA ALA A 31 7.60 -2.24 -5.61
C ALA A 31 7.98 -3.68 -6.01
N LEU A 32 7.13 -4.38 -6.77
CA LEU A 32 7.39 -5.73 -7.26
C LEU A 32 8.65 -5.79 -8.15
N PHE A 33 8.80 -4.84 -9.07
CA PHE A 33 9.98 -4.74 -9.94
C PHE A 33 11.26 -4.51 -9.13
N LYS A 34 11.17 -3.73 -8.05
CA LYS A 34 12.29 -3.49 -7.14
C LYS A 34 12.68 -4.75 -6.37
N LEU A 35 11.70 -5.54 -5.90
CA LEU A 35 11.94 -6.82 -5.22
C LEU A 35 12.57 -7.86 -6.17
N GLN A 36 12.04 -7.98 -7.39
CA GLN A 36 12.50 -8.96 -8.37
C GLN A 36 13.79 -8.56 -9.13
N HIS A 37 14.35 -7.37 -8.86
CA HIS A 37 15.59 -6.88 -9.48
C HIS A 37 15.56 -6.88 -11.02
N TRP A 38 14.39 -6.67 -11.62
CA TRP A 38 14.24 -6.63 -13.08
C TRP A 38 14.92 -5.40 -13.70
N PRO A 39 15.42 -5.48 -14.93
CA PRO A 39 16.02 -4.34 -15.62
C PRO A 39 14.98 -3.21 -15.75
N GLY A 40 15.35 -2.00 -15.33
CA GLY A 40 14.44 -0.85 -15.28
C GLY A 40 13.65 -0.68 -13.98
N ALA A 41 13.89 -1.51 -12.95
CA ALA A 41 13.20 -1.42 -11.66
C ALA A 41 13.25 -0.04 -10.99
N GLY A 42 14.38 0.68 -11.13
CA GLY A 42 14.49 2.05 -10.61
C GLY A 42 13.52 3.01 -11.27
N ILE A 43 13.34 2.92 -12.58
CA ILE A 43 12.43 3.78 -13.34
C ILE A 43 10.98 3.48 -12.95
N MET A 44 10.62 2.20 -12.89
CA MET A 44 9.24 1.80 -12.54
C MET A 44 8.87 2.15 -11.10
N LEU A 45 9.83 2.07 -10.16
CA LEU A 45 9.63 2.51 -8.78
C LEU A 45 9.46 4.04 -8.68
N THR A 46 10.24 4.82 -9.44
CA THR A 46 10.07 6.28 -9.51
C THR A 46 8.70 6.65 -10.06
N VAL A 47 8.21 5.94 -11.08
CA VAL A 47 6.86 6.15 -11.62
C VAL A 47 5.81 5.82 -10.56
N GLY A 48 5.92 4.68 -9.87
CA GLY A 48 5.01 4.31 -8.78
C GLY A 48 4.95 5.35 -7.67
N MET A 49 6.10 5.74 -7.11
CA MET A 49 6.13 6.75 -6.04
C MET A 49 5.65 8.13 -6.50
N SER A 50 5.87 8.50 -7.77
CA SER A 50 5.33 9.75 -8.32
C SER A 50 3.80 9.72 -8.46
N THR A 51 3.24 8.56 -8.83
CA THR A 51 1.79 8.34 -8.84
C THR A 51 1.19 8.47 -7.43
N GLU A 52 1.87 7.92 -6.42
CA GLU A 52 1.43 8.04 -5.02
C GLU A 52 1.42 9.50 -4.53
N ALA A 53 2.48 10.25 -4.84
CA ALA A 53 2.55 11.67 -4.51
C ALA A 53 1.41 12.49 -5.16
N PHE A 54 1.04 12.14 -6.39
CA PHE A 54 -0.08 12.79 -7.08
C PHE A 54 -1.41 12.48 -6.40
N ILE A 55 -1.65 11.23 -6.01
CA ILE A 55 -2.89 10.82 -5.35
C ILE A 55 -3.05 11.46 -3.98
N PHE A 56 -1.98 11.52 -3.18
CA PHE A 56 -1.98 12.23 -1.90
C PHE A 56 -2.27 13.73 -2.05
N PHE A 57 -1.81 14.34 -3.14
CA PHE A 57 -2.14 15.73 -3.42
C PHE A 57 -3.65 15.91 -3.68
N PHE A 58 -4.29 14.97 -4.38
CA PHE A 58 -5.74 15.04 -4.62
C PHE A 58 -6.59 14.64 -3.42
N SER A 59 -6.09 13.77 -2.52
CA SER A 59 -6.83 13.37 -1.31
C SER A 59 -7.05 14.52 -0.32
N VAL A 60 -6.20 15.55 -0.34
CA VAL A 60 -6.35 16.74 0.52
C VAL A 60 -7.60 17.57 0.19
N PHE A 61 -8.14 17.42 -1.03
CA PHE A 61 -9.36 18.09 -1.46
C PHE A 61 -10.63 17.27 -1.15
N GLU A 62 -10.50 16.08 -0.55
CA GLU A 62 -11.66 15.37 -0.03
C GLU A 62 -12.11 15.99 1.31
N PRO A 63 -13.41 16.23 1.50
CA PRO A 63 -13.93 16.73 2.77
C PRO A 63 -13.66 15.71 3.90
N VAL A 64 -13.26 16.21 5.07
CA VAL A 64 -13.16 15.42 6.30
C VAL A 64 -14.53 14.79 6.56
N HIS A 65 -14.59 13.46 6.61
CA HIS A 65 -15.83 12.77 6.93
C HIS A 65 -16.11 13.01 8.42
N GLU A 66 -17.10 13.86 8.72
CA GLU A 66 -17.66 13.93 10.08
C GLU A 66 -18.19 12.55 10.43
N GLU A 67 -17.64 11.95 11.49
CA GLU A 67 -18.07 10.65 11.97
C GLU A 67 -19.54 10.74 12.39
N VAL A 68 -20.31 9.70 12.01
CA VAL A 68 -21.74 9.60 12.33
C VAL A 68 -21.90 9.69 13.85
N ASP A 69 -22.70 10.64 14.32
CA ASP A 69 -23.03 10.79 15.73
C ASP A 69 -23.92 9.62 16.19
N TRP A 70 -23.27 8.57 16.66
CA TRP A 70 -23.92 7.34 17.13
C TRP A 70 -24.83 7.55 18.36
N SER A 71 -24.75 8.72 19.01
CA SER A 71 -25.64 9.10 20.12
C SER A 71 -27.10 9.25 19.69
N LEU A 72 -27.35 9.47 18.39
CA LEU A 72 -28.70 9.56 17.83
C LEU A 72 -29.41 8.19 17.74
N VAL A 73 -28.66 7.09 17.67
CA VAL A 73 -29.16 5.71 17.49
C VAL A 73 -29.10 4.91 18.79
N TYR A 74 -28.18 5.25 19.68
CA TYR A 74 -28.04 4.63 21.01
C TYR A 74 -28.09 5.72 22.09
N PRO A 75 -29.27 6.04 22.64
CA PRO A 75 -29.40 7.04 23.69
C PRO A 75 -28.65 6.69 24.99
N GLU A 76 -28.22 5.43 25.15
CA GLU A 76 -27.37 4.96 26.24
C GLU A 76 -25.94 5.56 26.23
N LEU A 77 -25.49 6.18 25.14
CA LEU A 77 -24.22 6.92 25.05
C LEU A 77 -24.39 8.44 25.20
N ALA A 78 -25.64 8.93 25.18
CA ALA A 78 -25.95 10.34 25.38
C ALA A 78 -25.89 10.68 26.88
N GLY A 79 -24.72 11.06 27.36
CA GLY A 79 -24.49 11.41 28.76
C GLY A 79 -23.03 11.31 29.22
N ILE A 80 -22.14 10.75 28.40
CA ILE A 80 -20.70 10.79 28.64
C ILE A 80 -20.11 11.95 27.82
N GLU A 81 -20.42 13.16 28.24
CA GLU A 81 -19.67 14.33 27.79
C GLU A 81 -18.37 14.44 28.61
N GLY A 82 -17.24 14.42 27.90
CA GLY A 82 -15.99 15.06 28.31
C GLY A 82 -15.08 14.28 29.27
N ASP A 83 -14.05 13.62 28.74
CA ASP A 83 -12.76 14.28 28.52
C ASP A 83 -11.74 13.22 28.07
N ALA A 84 -11.54 13.09 26.75
CA ALA A 84 -10.44 12.30 26.20
C ALA A 84 -9.18 13.16 26.10
N HIS A 85 -8.68 13.62 27.26
CA HIS A 85 -7.29 14.02 27.42
C HIS A 85 -6.60 13.12 28.46
N SER A 86 -5.44 12.60 28.04
CA SER A 86 -4.54 11.66 28.72
C SER A 86 -4.48 11.68 30.26
N HIS A 87 -4.49 10.51 30.92
CA HIS A 87 -3.50 10.19 31.95
C HIS A 87 -3.47 8.71 32.40
N LYS A 88 -2.25 8.22 32.72
CA LYS A 88 -1.92 6.92 33.33
C LYS A 88 -2.56 6.69 34.71
N VAL A 89 -2.62 5.42 35.15
CA VAL A 89 -2.19 4.83 36.47
C VAL A 89 -2.97 3.50 36.69
N SER A 90 -2.34 2.32 36.63
CA SER A 90 -1.70 1.51 37.71
C SER A 90 -2.64 0.92 38.78
N GLY A 91 -2.61 -0.41 38.93
CA GLY A 91 -2.95 -1.12 40.19
C GLY A 91 -4.19 -2.03 40.14
N PRO A 92 -4.21 -3.18 40.86
CA PRO A 92 -5.15 -4.28 40.58
C PRO A 92 -6.30 -4.46 41.60
N MET A 93 -7.39 -5.05 41.08
CA MET A 93 -8.51 -5.77 41.74
C MET A 93 -9.50 -5.00 42.64
N GLU A 94 -10.80 -5.26 42.45
CA GLU A 94 -11.65 -5.82 43.53
C GLU A 94 -12.96 -6.47 43.02
N PRO A 95 -13.48 -7.51 43.70
CA PRO A 95 -14.42 -8.50 43.18
C PRO A 95 -15.89 -8.19 43.54
N ALA A 96 -16.39 -7.02 43.15
CA ALA A 96 -17.79 -6.64 43.43
C ALA A 96 -18.77 -6.89 42.27
N VAL A 97 -18.30 -7.43 41.13
CA VAL A 97 -19.10 -7.55 39.89
C VAL A 97 -19.96 -8.83 39.85
N LEU A 98 -19.79 -9.77 40.80
CA LEU A 98 -20.41 -11.09 40.74
C LEU A 98 -21.82 -11.20 41.33
N GLU A 99 -22.27 -10.27 42.17
CA GLU A 99 -23.61 -10.36 42.80
C GLU A 99 -24.76 -9.93 41.87
N ASN A 100 -24.53 -9.02 40.91
CA ASN A 100 -25.58 -8.54 40.01
C ASN A 100 -25.88 -9.49 38.82
N VAL A 101 -25.03 -10.50 38.61
CA VAL A 101 -25.19 -11.47 37.50
C VAL A 101 -26.08 -12.66 37.93
N ILE A 102 -26.15 -12.99 39.22
CA ILE A 102 -26.97 -14.12 39.71
C ILE A 102 -28.46 -13.73 39.80
N THR A 103 -28.78 -12.48 40.17
CA THR A 103 -30.18 -12.01 40.27
C THR A 103 -30.84 -11.80 38.90
N SER A 104 -30.06 -11.57 37.83
CA SER A 104 -30.60 -11.43 36.47
C SER A 104 -30.80 -12.78 35.74
N ALA A 105 -30.17 -13.87 36.21
CA ALA A 105 -30.31 -15.20 35.62
C ALA A 105 -31.49 -16.01 36.17
N LEU A 106 -31.98 -15.72 37.38
CA LEU A 106 -33.15 -16.40 37.98
C LEU A 106 -34.51 -15.87 37.49
N GLY A 107 -34.55 -14.73 36.79
CA GLY A 107 -35.80 -14.13 36.30
C GLY A 107 -36.30 -14.64 34.94
N LYS A 108 -35.54 -15.50 34.25
CA LYS A 108 -35.84 -15.90 32.85
C LYS A 108 -35.97 -17.41 32.62
N ALA A 109 -36.22 -18.19 33.68
CA ALA A 109 -36.57 -19.61 33.55
C ALA A 109 -37.79 -19.93 34.41
N ASN A 110 -39.01 -19.85 33.83
CA ASN A 110 -40.17 -20.54 34.37
C ASN A 110 -40.95 -21.24 33.24
N LEU A 111 -40.62 -22.52 33.07
CA LEU A 111 -41.39 -23.54 32.36
C LEU A 111 -42.37 -24.20 33.37
N GLY A 112 -43.63 -24.42 32.97
CA GLY A 112 -44.59 -25.27 33.68
C GLY A 112 -46.03 -24.98 33.22
N VAL A 113 -46.56 -25.74 32.25
CA VAL A 113 -47.42 -26.93 32.41
C VAL A 113 -48.81 -26.67 33.04
N ALA A 114 -49.82 -26.89 32.19
CA ALA A 114 -51.23 -27.27 32.36
C ALA A 114 -51.89 -27.32 33.75
N ALA A 115 -53.13 -26.81 33.80
CA ALA A 115 -54.23 -27.42 34.55
C ALA A 115 -55.59 -27.03 33.93
N GLY A 116 -56.42 -28.02 33.62
CA GLY A 116 -57.84 -27.82 33.31
C GLY A 116 -58.70 -27.98 34.58
N ALA A 117 -59.89 -27.37 34.58
CA ALA A 117 -61.05 -27.75 35.38
C ALA A 117 -62.31 -27.08 34.79
N GLY A 118 -63.39 -27.83 34.64
CA GLY A 118 -64.60 -27.42 33.93
C GLY A 118 -65.78 -26.99 34.82
N ALA A 119 -66.93 -26.74 34.14
CA ALA A 119 -68.33 -26.64 34.56
C ALA A 119 -68.98 -25.48 33.77
N GLY A 120 -70.19 -25.51 33.21
CA GLY A 120 -71.32 -26.45 33.18
C GLY A 120 -72.49 -25.76 32.43
N ALA A 121 -73.59 -26.51 32.26
CA ALA A 121 -74.91 -26.10 31.71
C ALA A 121 -74.93 -25.75 30.20
N GLY A 122 -75.83 -26.26 29.36
CA GLY A 122 -77.13 -26.88 29.56
C GLY A 122 -78.12 -26.20 28.60
N ALA A 123 -78.72 -26.95 27.67
CA ALA A 123 -80.08 -26.76 27.14
C ALA A 123 -80.27 -27.56 25.85
N ALA A 124 -81.21 -28.49 25.90
CA ALA A 124 -81.80 -29.16 24.75
C ALA A 124 -82.96 -28.33 24.18
N SER A 125 -83.22 -28.46 22.88
CA SER A 125 -84.58 -28.47 22.34
C SER A 125 -84.62 -29.00 20.90
N VAL A 126 -85.14 -30.21 20.70
CA VAL A 126 -85.77 -30.62 19.44
C VAL A 126 -87.12 -31.24 19.77
N GLN A 127 -88.12 -30.38 19.64
CA GLN A 127 -89.52 -30.63 19.32
C GLN A 127 -89.55 -31.16 17.87
N GLY A 128 -90.32 -32.17 17.45
CA GLY A 128 -91.62 -32.65 17.88
C GLY A 128 -92.52 -32.67 16.63
N GLY A 129 -93.17 -33.82 16.37
CA GLY A 129 -94.40 -33.88 15.57
C GLY A 129 -94.25 -34.39 14.13
N GLY A 130 -95.04 -35.42 13.80
CA GLY A 130 -95.18 -35.88 12.41
C GLY A 130 -95.87 -37.24 12.28
N SER A 131 -97.08 -37.35 12.81
CA SER A 131 -98.00 -38.49 12.69
C SER A 131 -98.41 -38.75 11.23
N GLN A 132 -98.44 -40.03 10.83
CA GLN A 132 -99.52 -40.74 10.11
C GLN A 132 -98.91 -41.81 9.21
N SER A 133 -99.11 -43.09 9.56
CA SER A 133 -99.21 -44.27 8.66
C SER A 133 -98.88 -45.56 9.44
N ALA A 134 -99.79 -46.06 10.27
CA ALA A 134 -99.57 -47.38 10.89
C ALA A 134 -100.86 -48.16 11.24
N PHE A 135 -102.05 -47.67 10.87
CA PHE A 135 -103.32 -48.25 11.36
C PHE A 135 -103.74 -49.58 10.74
N VAL A 136 -102.89 -50.26 9.95
CA VAL A 136 -103.22 -51.58 9.36
C VAL A 136 -102.17 -52.66 9.67
N PHE A 137 -100.98 -52.28 10.17
CA PHE A 137 -99.98 -53.25 10.62
C PHE A 137 -100.18 -53.66 12.08
N THR A 138 -100.87 -52.83 12.88
CA THR A 138 -101.04 -53.06 14.31
C THR A 138 -101.98 -54.21 14.63
N GLU A 139 -103.01 -54.49 13.83
CA GLU A 139 -103.95 -55.61 14.12
C GLU A 139 -103.32 -56.98 13.88
N LYS A 140 -102.64 -57.21 12.75
CA LYS A 140 -101.94 -58.49 12.49
C LYS A 140 -100.71 -58.69 13.37
N PHE A 141 -100.04 -57.61 13.75
CA PHE A 141 -98.95 -57.66 14.73
C PHE A 141 -99.51 -57.90 16.15
N ASN A 142 -100.64 -57.29 16.52
CA ASN A 142 -101.35 -57.58 17.78
C ASN A 142 -101.76 -59.04 17.84
N GLU A 143 -102.30 -59.59 16.75
CA GLU A 143 -102.75 -60.98 16.72
C GLU A 143 -101.56 -61.97 16.81
N MET A 144 -100.37 -61.59 16.30
CA MET A 144 -99.12 -62.34 16.55
C MET A 144 -98.56 -62.13 17.98
N LEU A 145 -98.76 -60.95 18.57
CA LEU A 145 -98.38 -60.58 19.95
C LEU A 145 -99.26 -61.23 21.02
N GLU A 146 -100.51 -61.51 20.70
CA GLU A 146 -101.48 -62.13 21.59
C GLU A 146 -101.33 -63.66 21.58
N LYS A 147 -100.86 -64.23 20.46
CA LYS A 147 -100.78 -65.68 20.26
C LYS A 147 -99.41 -66.29 20.58
N ALA A 148 -98.34 -65.50 20.52
CA ALA A 148 -97.10 -65.79 21.22
C ALA A 148 -97.15 -64.93 22.50
N GLU A 149 -97.02 -65.49 23.70
CA GLU A 149 -97.10 -64.77 24.99
C GLU A 149 -96.01 -63.69 25.17
N ILE A 150 -95.98 -62.67 24.32
CA ILE A 150 -95.02 -61.57 24.32
C ILE A 150 -95.70 -60.41 25.06
N GLY A 151 -95.85 -60.58 26.37
CA GLY A 151 -96.38 -59.54 27.26
C GLY A 151 -95.44 -58.34 27.41
N PRO A 152 -95.92 -57.23 28.00
CA PRO A 152 -95.14 -56.01 28.26
C PRO A 152 -93.86 -56.27 29.08
N ASP A 153 -93.84 -57.33 29.88
CA ASP A 153 -92.69 -57.78 30.67
C ASP A 153 -91.52 -58.28 29.80
N LEU A 154 -91.81 -58.93 28.66
CA LEU A 154 -90.79 -59.38 27.70
C LEU A 154 -90.15 -58.18 26.99
N PHE A 155 -90.94 -57.18 26.60
CA PHE A 155 -90.44 -55.93 26.04
C PHE A 155 -89.61 -55.12 27.05
N ALA A 156 -90.02 -55.08 28.32
CA ALA A 156 -89.25 -54.44 29.37
C ALA A 156 -87.90 -55.15 29.59
N LYS A 157 -87.88 -56.49 29.59
CA LYS A 157 -86.65 -57.29 29.71
C LYS A 157 -85.74 -57.16 28.48
N VAL A 158 -86.31 -57.12 27.28
CA VAL A 158 -85.56 -56.90 26.04
C VAL A 158 -85.03 -55.48 25.96
N GLY A 159 -85.82 -54.47 26.34
CA GLY A 159 -85.38 -53.07 26.44
C GLY A 159 -84.27 -52.89 27.48
N ALA A 160 -84.38 -53.53 28.64
CA ALA A 160 -83.32 -53.56 29.64
C ALA A 160 -82.08 -54.31 29.14
N GLY A 161 -82.23 -55.37 28.35
CA GLY A 161 -81.15 -56.10 27.70
C GLY A 161 -80.42 -55.26 26.64
N LEU A 162 -81.16 -54.55 25.80
CA LEU A 162 -80.64 -53.61 24.80
C LEU A 162 -79.96 -52.40 25.45
N GLY A 163 -80.51 -51.88 26.55
CA GLY A 163 -79.87 -50.83 27.35
C GLY A 163 -78.53 -51.30 27.93
N LYS A 164 -78.50 -52.48 28.57
CA LYS A 164 -77.25 -53.09 29.06
C LYS A 164 -76.24 -53.36 27.95
N LEU A 165 -76.71 -53.75 26.76
CA LEU A 165 -75.84 -53.95 25.60
C LEU A 165 -75.28 -52.60 25.09
N SER A 166 -76.10 -51.55 25.05
CA SER A 166 -75.67 -50.20 24.68
C SER A 166 -74.64 -49.65 25.68
N ASP A 167 -74.84 -49.86 26.98
CA ASP A 167 -73.88 -49.50 28.01
C ASP A 167 -72.58 -50.31 27.88
N ALA A 168 -72.67 -51.61 27.57
CA ALA A 168 -71.50 -52.43 27.29
C ALA A 168 -70.75 -51.96 26.03
N SER A 169 -71.46 -51.58 24.96
CA SER A 169 -70.87 -51.00 23.74
C SER A 169 -70.22 -49.64 24.01
N ASN A 170 -70.84 -48.78 24.82
CA ASN A 170 -70.25 -47.51 25.26
C ASN A 170 -69.02 -47.74 26.17
N GLY A 171 -69.05 -48.78 27.01
CA GLY A 171 -67.91 -49.21 27.80
C GLY A 171 -66.73 -49.65 26.94
N ILE A 172 -67.00 -50.43 25.88
CA ILE A 172 -66.00 -50.83 24.89
C ILE A 172 -65.43 -49.61 24.14
N ALA A 173 -66.25 -48.63 23.77
CA ALA A 173 -65.78 -47.39 23.16
C ALA A 173 -64.83 -46.61 24.08
N ARG A 174 -65.17 -46.48 25.38
CA ARG A 174 -64.31 -45.84 26.38
C ARG A 174 -63.00 -46.60 26.62
N ILE A 175 -63.02 -47.93 26.56
CA ILE A 175 -61.81 -48.75 26.61
C ILE A 175 -60.95 -48.46 25.37
N GLY A 176 -61.55 -48.32 24.19
CA GLY A 176 -60.86 -47.91 22.97
C GLY A 176 -60.14 -46.57 23.11
N ASP A 177 -60.82 -45.55 23.65
CA ASP A 177 -60.23 -44.23 23.90
C ASP A 177 -59.09 -44.28 24.94
N ALA A 178 -59.26 -45.08 26.00
CA ALA A 178 -58.23 -45.27 27.03
C ALA A 178 -57.00 -46.01 26.49
N VAL A 179 -57.21 -47.02 25.64
CA VAL A 179 -56.14 -47.75 24.94
C VAL A 179 -55.40 -46.82 23.99
N ALA A 180 -56.12 -46.00 23.20
CA ALA A 180 -55.52 -45.01 22.32
C ALA A 180 -54.69 -43.96 23.08
N ALA A 181 -55.20 -43.46 24.21
CA ALA A 181 -54.47 -42.56 25.09
C ALA A 181 -53.21 -43.20 25.68
N THR A 182 -53.27 -44.47 26.05
CA THR A 182 -52.12 -45.24 26.56
C THR A 182 -51.06 -45.46 25.49
N GLU A 183 -51.46 -45.71 24.24
CA GLU A 183 -50.55 -45.83 23.10
C GLU A 183 -49.87 -44.49 22.78
N LEU A 184 -50.61 -43.40 22.88
CA LEU A 184 -50.10 -42.02 22.75
C LEU A 184 -49.09 -41.69 23.85
N PHE A 185 -49.39 -42.06 25.10
CA PHE A 185 -48.48 -41.90 26.23
C PHE A 185 -47.19 -42.70 26.01
N SER A 186 -47.29 -43.96 25.60
CA SER A 186 -46.13 -44.81 25.26
C SER A 186 -45.27 -44.16 24.17
N LYS A 187 -45.88 -43.66 23.08
CA LYS A 187 -45.16 -42.93 22.02
C LYS A 187 -44.47 -41.67 22.53
N ASN A 188 -45.11 -40.89 23.38
CA ASN A 188 -44.53 -39.68 23.93
C ASN A 188 -43.38 -39.98 24.91
N MET A 189 -43.51 -41.05 25.71
CA MET A 189 -42.43 -41.51 26.59
C MET A 189 -41.25 -42.07 25.79
N GLN A 190 -41.51 -42.76 24.67
CA GLN A 190 -40.46 -43.22 23.77
C GLN A 190 -39.73 -42.04 23.08
N ARG A 191 -40.47 -41.01 22.66
CA ARG A 191 -39.88 -39.75 22.14
C ARG A 191 -39.09 -39.02 23.21
N ALA A 192 -39.60 -38.95 24.44
CA ALA A 192 -38.90 -38.35 25.56
C ALA A 192 -37.59 -39.10 25.86
N GLY A 193 -37.61 -40.44 25.86
CA GLY A 193 -36.40 -41.25 25.97
C GLY A 193 -35.38 -40.96 24.86
N GLY A 194 -35.85 -40.82 23.61
CA GLY A 194 -35.00 -40.41 22.49
C GLY A 194 -34.41 -39.00 22.63
N ALA A 195 -35.20 -38.04 23.15
CA ALA A 195 -34.73 -36.68 23.39
C ALA A 195 -33.69 -36.61 24.52
N VAL A 196 -33.89 -37.36 25.61
CA VAL A 196 -32.93 -37.49 26.71
C VAL A 196 -31.64 -38.17 26.24
N GLY A 197 -31.74 -39.20 25.38
CA GLY A 197 -30.57 -39.83 24.76
C GLY A 197 -29.76 -38.84 23.91
N LYS A 198 -30.43 -38.08 23.04
CA LYS A 198 -29.78 -37.02 22.25
C LYS A 198 -29.17 -35.92 23.11
N PHE A 199 -29.81 -35.58 24.23
CA PHE A 199 -29.26 -34.62 25.18
C PHE A 199 -27.98 -35.15 25.85
N ALA A 200 -27.98 -36.41 26.29
CA ALA A 200 -26.80 -37.05 26.86
C ALA A 200 -25.63 -37.10 25.85
N GLU A 201 -25.93 -37.45 24.59
CA GLU A 201 -24.96 -37.44 23.48
C GLU A 201 -24.39 -36.03 23.26
N SER A 202 -25.24 -35.01 23.18
CA SER A 202 -24.81 -33.61 23.06
C SER A 202 -23.96 -33.13 24.24
N TYR A 203 -24.21 -33.63 25.45
CA TYR A 203 -23.46 -33.26 26.65
C TYR A 203 -22.07 -33.91 26.68
N GLU A 204 -22.00 -35.19 26.26
CA GLU A 204 -20.74 -35.91 26.09
C GLU A 204 -19.87 -35.25 25.00
N ASP A 205 -20.47 -34.91 23.85
CA ASP A 205 -19.81 -34.17 22.78
C ASP A 205 -19.30 -32.81 23.25
N SER A 206 -20.10 -32.08 24.05
CA SER A 206 -19.70 -30.79 24.61
C SER A 206 -18.51 -30.91 25.55
N GLY A 207 -18.44 -31.98 26.35
CA GLY A 207 -17.29 -32.28 27.21
C GLY A 207 -16.03 -32.60 26.41
N ALA A 208 -16.16 -33.37 25.33
CA ALA A 208 -15.06 -33.67 24.42
C ALA A 208 -14.55 -32.42 23.71
N ILE A 209 -15.46 -31.56 23.24
CA ILE A 209 -15.11 -30.27 22.63
C ILE A 209 -14.39 -29.38 23.64
N LEU A 210 -14.89 -29.26 24.88
CA LEU A 210 -14.26 -28.43 25.91
C LEU A 210 -12.83 -28.89 26.21
N SER A 211 -12.61 -30.20 26.32
CA SER A 211 -11.27 -30.78 26.49
C SER A 211 -10.35 -30.44 25.31
N ARG A 212 -10.86 -30.56 24.08
CA ARG A 212 -10.12 -30.21 22.86
C ARG A 212 -9.81 -28.71 22.80
N THR A 213 -10.74 -27.85 23.20
CA THR A 213 -10.54 -26.39 23.26
C THR A 213 -9.48 -26.04 24.30
N ALA A 214 -9.47 -26.70 25.46
CA ALA A 214 -8.43 -26.50 26.46
C ALA A 214 -7.03 -26.90 25.94
N GLN A 215 -6.94 -28.02 25.22
CA GLN A 215 -5.68 -28.45 24.58
C GLN A 215 -5.22 -27.47 23.50
N VAL A 216 -6.11 -27.06 22.60
CA VAL A 216 -5.78 -26.10 21.54
C VAL A 216 -5.38 -24.75 22.14
N LEU A 217 -6.05 -24.29 23.20
CA LEU A 217 -5.68 -23.06 23.89
C LEU A 217 -4.26 -23.15 24.47
N SER A 218 -3.95 -24.25 25.18
CA SER A 218 -2.60 -24.48 25.72
C SER A 218 -1.55 -24.48 24.61
N GLN A 219 -1.81 -25.20 23.52
CA GLN A 219 -0.90 -25.27 22.38
C GLN A 219 -0.74 -23.92 21.68
N SER A 220 -1.82 -23.13 21.60
CA SER A 220 -1.79 -21.79 21.02
C SER A 220 -0.99 -20.81 21.89
N LEU A 221 -1.09 -20.93 23.23
CA LEU A 221 -0.31 -20.12 24.16
C LEU A 221 1.18 -20.46 24.07
N GLU A 222 1.52 -21.75 24.00
CA GLU A 222 2.90 -22.19 23.84
C GLU A 222 3.48 -21.76 22.48
N SER A 223 2.72 -21.91 21.40
CA SER A 223 3.09 -21.43 20.06
C SER A 223 3.25 -19.90 20.01
N THR A 224 2.36 -19.17 20.68
CA THR A 224 2.43 -17.70 20.78
C THR A 224 3.68 -17.28 21.56
N ALA A 225 3.97 -17.93 22.69
CA ALA A 225 5.18 -17.66 23.47
C ALA A 225 6.45 -17.92 22.64
N ALA A 226 6.52 -19.05 21.94
CA ALA A 226 7.65 -19.36 21.06
C ALA A 226 7.81 -18.34 19.92
N THR A 227 6.71 -17.87 19.35
CA THR A 227 6.72 -16.85 18.28
C THR A 227 7.16 -15.50 18.82
N ILE A 228 6.74 -15.12 20.03
CA ILE A 228 7.17 -13.89 20.71
C ILE A 228 8.67 -13.94 21.01
N ASP A 229 9.17 -15.07 21.53
CA ASP A 229 10.60 -15.25 21.82
C ASP A 229 11.45 -15.18 20.54
N ALA A 230 11.02 -15.86 19.48
CA ALA A 230 11.69 -15.81 18.18
C ALA A 230 11.69 -14.37 17.62
N SER A 231 10.55 -13.69 17.66
CA SER A 231 10.43 -12.30 17.19
C SER A 231 11.31 -11.34 18.01
N GLY A 232 11.40 -11.55 19.33
CA GLY A 232 12.28 -10.77 20.20
C GLY A 232 13.76 -10.98 19.88
N GLN A 233 14.16 -12.21 19.58
CA GLN A 233 15.53 -12.53 19.14
C GLN A 233 15.85 -11.93 17.77
N ASP A 234 14.93 -12.03 16.82
CA ASP A 234 15.12 -11.49 15.46
C ASP A 234 15.17 -9.97 15.48
N PHE A 235 14.33 -9.31 16.28
CA PHE A 235 14.42 -7.87 16.50
C PHE A 235 15.78 -7.48 17.08
N SER A 236 16.25 -8.17 18.12
CA SER A 236 17.55 -7.90 18.75
C SER A 236 18.71 -8.06 17.76
N LYS A 237 18.70 -9.13 16.95
CA LYS A 237 19.68 -9.35 15.88
C LYS A 237 19.62 -8.24 14.82
N GLY A 238 18.41 -7.87 14.39
CA GLY A 238 18.21 -6.78 13.43
C GLY A 238 18.76 -5.46 13.93
N VAL A 239 18.53 -5.13 15.21
CA VAL A 239 19.10 -3.93 15.85
C VAL A 239 20.64 -4.00 15.87
N GLN A 240 21.23 -5.13 16.26
CA GLN A 240 22.69 -5.30 16.24
C GLN A 240 23.26 -5.14 14.83
N GLU A 241 22.60 -5.70 13.82
CA GLU A 241 23.02 -5.60 12.42
C GLU A 241 22.92 -4.16 11.90
N VAL A 242 21.84 -3.43 12.23
CA VAL A 242 21.70 -2.00 11.87
C VAL A 242 22.81 -1.18 12.51
N VAL A 243 23.10 -1.39 13.80
CA VAL A 243 24.19 -0.68 14.49
C VAL A 243 25.54 -1.00 13.85
N ALA A 244 25.81 -2.27 13.53
CA ALA A 244 27.04 -2.68 12.88
C ALA A 244 27.19 -2.06 11.47
N LYS A 245 26.13 -2.08 10.66
CA LYS A 245 26.12 -1.47 9.32
C LYS A 245 26.28 0.04 9.39
N LEU A 246 25.64 0.71 10.35
CA LEU A 246 25.79 2.14 10.54
C LEU A 246 27.24 2.50 10.92
N GLY A 247 27.84 1.73 11.83
CA GLY A 247 29.25 1.88 12.19
C GLY A 247 30.18 1.71 10.99
N ALA A 248 29.97 0.66 10.18
CA ALA A 248 30.76 0.41 8.97
C ALA A 248 30.59 1.52 7.93
N ASN A 249 29.37 2.03 7.71
CA ASN A 249 29.11 3.11 6.77
C ASN A 249 29.72 4.44 7.23
N LEU A 250 29.62 4.78 8.52
CA LEU A 250 30.27 5.98 9.08
C LEU A 250 31.78 5.90 8.96
N GLN A 251 32.37 4.74 9.26
CA GLN A 251 33.81 4.52 9.10
C GLN A 251 34.23 4.64 7.64
N GLY A 252 33.50 4.01 6.71
CA GLY A 252 33.79 4.11 5.28
C GLY A 252 33.63 5.53 4.72
N ALA A 253 32.66 6.28 5.21
CA ALA A 253 32.47 7.69 4.87
C ALA A 253 33.63 8.55 5.42
N ALA A 254 34.05 8.32 6.67
CA ALA A 254 35.20 9.00 7.27
C ALA A 254 36.49 8.71 6.50
N ASP A 255 36.74 7.45 6.11
CA ASP A 255 37.91 7.06 5.33
C ASP A 255 37.90 7.68 3.93
N SER A 256 36.73 7.73 3.28
CA SER A 256 36.57 8.34 1.96
C SER A 256 36.78 9.86 2.01
N MET A 257 36.25 10.51 3.05
CA MET A 257 36.47 11.94 3.28
C MET A 257 37.94 12.24 3.56
N SER A 258 38.60 11.44 4.40
CA SER A 258 40.03 11.56 4.70
C SER A 258 40.89 11.40 3.44
N LYS A 259 40.62 10.37 2.62
CA LYS A 259 41.28 10.19 1.31
C LYS A 259 41.02 11.36 0.37
N GLY A 260 39.79 11.84 0.28
CA GLY A 260 39.43 12.99 -0.55
C GLY A 260 40.16 14.27 -0.11
N LEU A 261 40.28 14.48 1.21
CA LEU A 261 41.01 15.62 1.77
C LEU A 261 42.53 15.53 1.52
N ALA A 262 43.10 14.32 1.57
CA ALA A 262 44.50 14.10 1.23
C ALA A 262 44.76 14.33 -0.26
N ILE A 263 43.86 13.88 -1.14
CA ILE A 263 43.95 14.11 -2.59
C ILE A 263 43.83 15.60 -2.90
N SER A 264 42.86 16.30 -2.32
CA SER A 264 42.69 17.74 -2.55
C SER A 264 43.87 18.55 -2.02
N ALA A 265 44.46 18.16 -0.89
CA ALA A 265 45.70 18.76 -0.40
C ALA A 265 46.86 18.56 -1.39
N GLN A 266 47.00 17.37 -1.96
CA GLN A 266 48.02 17.08 -2.97
C GLN A 266 47.78 17.85 -4.28
N GLU A 267 46.53 18.00 -4.68
CA GLU A 267 46.13 18.77 -5.86
C GLU A 267 46.40 20.27 -5.68
N LEU A 268 46.12 20.83 -4.50
CA LEU A 268 46.49 22.20 -4.13
C LEU A 268 48.00 22.41 -4.10
N GLU A 269 48.78 21.45 -3.60
CA GLU A 269 50.24 21.50 -3.66
C GLU A 269 50.74 21.49 -5.12
N GLY A 270 50.15 20.63 -5.95
CA GLY A 270 50.43 20.56 -7.39
C GLY A 270 50.10 21.86 -8.12
N LEU A 271 48.94 22.45 -7.83
CA LEU A 271 48.54 23.75 -8.38
C LEU A 271 49.49 24.86 -7.92
N ASN A 272 49.90 24.87 -6.64
CA ASN A 272 50.85 25.85 -6.15
C ASN A 272 52.23 25.72 -6.82
N LYS A 273 52.70 24.49 -7.04
CA LYS A 273 53.92 24.22 -7.83
C LYS A 273 53.78 24.66 -9.29
N SER A 274 52.65 24.37 -9.92
CA SER A 274 52.36 24.77 -11.30
C SER A 274 52.31 26.31 -11.43
N LEU A 275 51.69 26.99 -10.47
CA LEU A 275 51.59 28.44 -10.43
C LEU A 275 52.96 29.09 -10.18
N ALA A 276 53.78 28.53 -9.31
CA ALA A 276 55.17 28.95 -9.12
C ALA A 276 56.02 28.75 -10.39
N ALA A 277 55.89 27.59 -11.05
CA ALA A 277 56.58 27.30 -12.31
C ALA A 277 56.13 28.24 -13.44
N MET A 278 54.83 28.50 -13.55
CA MET A 278 54.24 29.43 -14.51
C MET A 278 54.74 30.85 -14.27
N ASN A 279 54.79 31.30 -13.02
CA ASN A 279 55.26 32.66 -12.70
C ASN A 279 56.75 32.82 -13.03
N SER A 280 57.56 31.79 -12.77
CA SER A 280 58.98 31.74 -13.17
C SER A 280 59.15 31.72 -14.70
N ALA A 281 58.33 30.93 -15.41
CA ALA A 281 58.34 30.89 -16.87
C ALA A 281 57.92 32.22 -17.48
N HIS A 282 56.92 32.89 -16.92
CA HIS A 282 56.46 34.21 -17.36
C HIS A 282 57.54 35.28 -17.13
N ASP A 283 58.22 35.29 -15.98
CA ASP A 283 59.36 36.19 -15.75
C ASP A 283 60.50 35.94 -16.75
N SER A 284 60.78 34.67 -17.04
CA SER A 284 61.76 34.26 -18.05
C SER A 284 61.36 34.69 -19.46
N GLU A 285 60.08 34.54 -19.82
CA GLU A 285 59.54 34.93 -21.12
C GLU A 285 59.60 36.45 -21.30
N VAL A 286 59.18 37.22 -20.29
CA VAL A 286 59.30 38.69 -20.27
C VAL A 286 60.77 39.11 -20.44
N LYS A 287 61.71 38.49 -19.71
CA LYS A 287 63.15 38.76 -19.88
C LYS A 287 63.64 38.39 -21.28
N SER A 288 63.18 37.27 -21.83
CA SER A 288 63.56 36.84 -23.18
C SER A 288 63.04 37.80 -24.25
N ILE A 289 61.81 38.30 -24.10
CA ILE A 289 61.19 39.30 -24.96
C ILE A 289 61.96 40.61 -24.86
N GLN A 290 62.28 41.09 -23.66
CA GLN A 290 63.12 42.27 -23.45
C GLN A 290 64.47 42.13 -24.13
N LYS A 291 65.12 40.96 -24.02
CA LYS A 291 66.39 40.69 -24.69
C LYS A 291 66.25 40.72 -26.22
N ARG A 292 65.19 40.12 -26.79
CA ARG A 292 64.92 40.16 -28.23
C ARG A 292 64.64 41.57 -28.74
N PHE A 293 63.98 42.42 -27.94
CA PHE A 293 63.82 43.83 -28.27
C PHE A 293 65.16 44.56 -28.30
N ALA A 294 66.00 44.38 -27.27
CA ALA A 294 67.32 44.99 -27.22
C ALA A 294 68.25 44.51 -28.37
N ASP A 295 68.21 43.21 -28.67
CA ASP A 295 68.96 42.63 -29.79
C ASP A 295 68.41 43.10 -31.15
N GLY A 296 67.09 43.30 -31.27
CA GLY A 296 66.44 43.85 -32.46
C GLY A 296 66.78 45.33 -32.69
N GLU A 297 66.85 46.14 -31.64
CA GLU A 297 67.31 47.52 -31.70
C GLU A 297 68.76 47.60 -32.18
N LYS A 298 69.64 46.74 -31.65
CA LYS A 298 71.03 46.63 -32.12
C LYS A 298 71.12 46.17 -33.58
N LEU A 299 70.30 45.21 -34.00
CA LEU A 299 70.26 44.78 -35.40
C LEU A 299 69.80 45.91 -36.31
N SER A 300 68.76 46.67 -35.90
CA SER A 300 68.28 47.82 -36.65
C SER A 300 69.38 48.88 -36.82
N ALA A 301 70.09 49.21 -35.73
CA ALA A 301 71.22 50.14 -35.77
C ALA A 301 72.36 49.60 -36.66
N SER A 302 72.70 48.32 -36.57
CA SER A 302 73.73 47.70 -37.42
C SER A 302 73.35 47.67 -38.90
N VAL A 303 72.07 47.45 -39.23
CA VAL A 303 71.56 47.53 -40.61
C VAL A 303 71.59 48.96 -41.12
N GLU A 304 71.26 49.94 -40.27
CA GLU A 304 71.38 51.36 -40.59
C GLU A 304 72.84 51.74 -40.89
N ASP A 305 73.78 51.34 -40.03
CA ASP A 305 75.21 51.55 -40.20
C ASP A 305 75.73 50.88 -41.49
N MET A 306 75.36 49.62 -41.74
CA MET A 306 75.73 48.92 -42.96
C MET A 306 75.15 49.61 -44.22
N THR A 307 73.91 50.09 -44.14
CA THR A 307 73.29 50.85 -45.25
C THR A 307 74.05 52.15 -45.49
N LYS A 308 74.49 52.83 -44.43
CA LYS A 308 75.30 54.05 -44.52
C LYS A 308 76.68 53.78 -45.10
N GLU A 309 77.36 52.71 -44.68
CA GLU A 309 78.64 52.27 -45.25
C GLU A 309 78.52 51.85 -46.72
N LEU A 310 77.44 51.15 -47.09
CA LEU A 310 77.15 50.81 -48.48
C LEU A 310 76.92 52.05 -49.34
N LEU A 311 76.15 53.03 -48.85
CA LEU A 311 75.97 54.31 -49.54
C LEU A 311 77.29 55.06 -49.72
N ALA A 312 78.11 55.13 -48.66
CA ALA A 312 79.43 55.75 -48.73
C ALA A 312 80.36 55.01 -49.72
N THR A 313 80.33 53.68 -49.73
CA THR A 313 81.11 52.84 -50.67
C THR A 313 80.66 53.05 -52.11
N VAL A 314 79.35 53.14 -52.35
CA VAL A 314 78.78 53.46 -53.68
C VAL A 314 79.21 54.85 -54.13
N GLU A 315 79.23 55.84 -53.22
CA GLU A 315 79.69 57.19 -53.52
C GLU A 315 81.20 57.22 -53.86
N GLU A 316 82.03 56.53 -53.09
CA GLU A 316 83.47 56.43 -53.33
C GLU A 316 83.77 55.65 -54.62
N SER A 317 83.02 54.58 -54.90
CA SER A 317 83.09 53.85 -56.18
C SER A 317 82.75 54.75 -57.37
N LYS A 318 81.75 55.63 -57.23
CA LYS A 318 81.40 56.62 -58.25
C LYS A 318 82.54 57.61 -58.48
N LYS A 319 83.19 58.13 -57.42
CA LYS A 319 84.37 59.01 -57.51
C LYS A 319 85.55 58.31 -58.17
N TYR A 320 85.85 57.08 -57.78
CA TYR A 320 86.88 56.26 -58.41
C TYR A 320 86.62 56.06 -59.91
N GLY A 321 85.37 55.76 -60.28
CA GLY A 321 84.97 55.67 -61.69
C GLY A 321 85.16 56.98 -62.47
N VAL A 322 84.92 58.13 -61.85
CA VAL A 322 85.23 59.45 -62.44
C VAL A 322 86.73 59.65 -62.58
N ALA A 323 87.52 59.38 -61.54
CA ALA A 323 88.98 59.52 -61.55
C ALA A 323 89.64 58.60 -62.60
N VAL A 324 89.16 57.37 -62.77
CA VAL A 324 89.63 56.45 -63.82
C VAL A 324 89.26 56.96 -65.21
N ARG A 325 88.05 57.50 -65.41
CA ARG A 325 87.67 58.12 -66.69
C ARG A 325 88.53 59.34 -67.00
N GLU A 326 88.84 60.17 -66.00
CA GLU A 326 89.70 61.34 -66.14
C GLU A 326 91.15 60.94 -66.44
N LEU A 327 91.68 59.94 -65.74
CA LEU A 327 93.00 59.37 -66.02
C LEU A 327 93.06 58.79 -67.44
N SER A 328 92.05 58.02 -67.85
CA SER A 328 91.94 57.50 -69.21
C SER A 328 91.86 58.63 -70.26
N SER A 329 91.12 59.70 -69.97
CA SER A 329 91.08 60.90 -70.81
C SER A 329 92.43 61.59 -70.91
N ASN A 330 93.16 61.72 -69.80
CA ASN A 330 94.48 62.35 -69.77
C ASN A 330 95.54 61.49 -70.48
N VAL A 331 95.48 60.17 -70.33
CA VAL A 331 96.32 59.24 -71.10
C VAL A 331 96.00 59.32 -72.60
N SER A 332 94.72 59.42 -72.96
CA SER A 332 94.30 59.63 -74.35
C SER A 332 94.79 60.97 -74.91
N LYS A 333 94.71 62.06 -74.13
CA LYS A 333 95.26 63.38 -74.49
C LYS A 333 96.79 63.34 -74.64
N LEU A 334 97.50 62.67 -73.73
CA LEU A 334 98.95 62.47 -73.82
C LEU A 334 99.32 61.69 -75.09
N ASN A 335 98.65 60.58 -75.38
CA ASN A 335 98.84 59.84 -76.63
C ASN A 335 98.49 60.66 -77.87
N GLY A 336 97.49 61.55 -77.78
CA GLY A 336 97.17 62.51 -78.84
C GLY A 336 98.28 63.52 -79.09
N VAL A 337 98.89 64.07 -78.04
CA VAL A 337 100.04 65.00 -78.15
C VAL A 337 101.27 64.29 -78.68
N TYR A 338 101.56 63.06 -78.22
CA TYR A 338 102.66 62.26 -78.76
C TYR A 338 102.41 61.83 -80.22
N GLY A 339 101.18 61.48 -80.59
CA GLY A 339 100.81 61.17 -81.97
C GLY A 339 100.88 62.38 -82.89
N ASN A 340 100.47 63.56 -82.42
CA ASN A 340 100.60 64.81 -83.17
C ASN A 340 102.07 65.26 -83.27
N MET A 341 102.88 65.01 -82.24
CA MET A 341 104.33 65.28 -82.29
C MET A 341 105.05 64.29 -83.22
N LEU A 342 104.63 63.03 -83.27
CA LEU A 342 105.14 62.04 -84.24
C LEU A 342 104.70 62.36 -85.67
N SER A 343 103.46 62.79 -85.90
CA SER A 343 102.99 63.26 -87.22
C SER A 343 103.70 64.55 -87.66
N ALA A 344 103.93 65.48 -86.72
CA ALA A 344 104.69 66.70 -86.99
C ALA A 344 106.18 66.40 -87.26
N MET A 345 106.76 65.38 -86.60
CA MET A 345 108.15 64.97 -86.83
C MET A 345 108.30 64.10 -88.09
N GLY A 346 107.29 63.32 -88.47
CA GLY A 346 107.23 62.58 -89.73
C GLY A 346 107.08 63.51 -90.94
N SER A 347 106.26 64.55 -90.85
CA SER A 347 106.09 65.53 -91.94
C SER A 347 107.30 66.45 -92.16
N VAL A 348 108.25 66.52 -91.23
CA VAL A 348 109.54 67.20 -91.40
C VAL A 348 110.58 66.31 -92.09
N VAL A 349 110.39 64.99 -92.13
CA VAL A 349 111.30 64.03 -92.78
C VAL A 349 111.02 63.85 -94.28
N ASP A 350 109.81 64.16 -94.76
CA ASP A 350 109.38 63.97 -96.17
C ASP A 350 109.62 65.18 -97.11
N LYS A 351 110.47 66.15 -96.71
CA LYS A 351 110.98 67.20 -97.62
C LYS A 351 112.49 67.09 -97.81
N LYS A 352 112.91 66.00 -98.47
CA LYS A 352 114.08 65.99 -99.35
C LYS A 352 113.96 64.89 -100.39
#